data_AF-A0A448X3Q4-F1
#
_entry.id   AF-A0A448X3Q4-F1
#
_cell.length_a   1.000
_cell.length_b   1.000
_cell.length_c   1.000
_cell.angle_alpha   90.00
_cell.angle_beta   90.00
_cell.angle_gamma   90.00
#
_symmetry.space_group_name_H-M   'P 1'
#
loop_
_entity.id
_entity.type
_entity.pdbx_description
1 polymer ?
#
loop_
_entity_poly.entity_id
_entity_poly.type
_entity_poly.pdbx_seq_one_letter_code
_entity_poly.pdbx_strand_id
1 'polypeptide(L)' 'MENKKSGRPEGMVRCSDCGRCAHFSCLQFTPNMIASVRTYRWQCLECKTCWLCGTSENDHAY' A
#
# COMPACT_ATOMS: atom_id res chain seq x y z
N MET A 1 7.03 -1.86 16.64
CA MET A 1 6.36 -2.22 15.37
C MET A 1 7.11 -3.40 14.79
N GLU A 2 6.74 -4.61 15.21
CA GLU A 2 7.48 -5.85 14.96
C GLU A 2 6.70 -6.72 13.98
N ASN A 3 7.37 -7.24 12.95
CA ASN A 3 6.75 -8.18 12.05
C ASN A 3 6.69 -9.56 12.70
N LYS A 4 5.48 -10.03 13.03
CA LYS A 4 5.25 -11.37 13.62
C LYS A 4 5.73 -12.54 12.75
N LYS A 5 5.97 -12.32 11.46
CA LYS A 5 6.44 -13.34 10.51
C LYS A 5 7.97 -13.47 10.49
N SER A 6 8.70 -12.40 10.79
CA SER A 6 10.18 -12.39 10.79
C SER A 6 10.80 -12.11 12.16
N GLY A 7 9.99 -11.70 13.14
CA GLY A 7 10.42 -11.32 14.49
C GLY A 7 11.27 -10.05 14.54
N ARG A 8 11.36 -9.29 13.43
CA ARG A 8 12.23 -8.11 13.33
C ARG A 8 11.40 -6.83 13.23
N PRO A 9 11.87 -5.72 13.81
CA PRO A 9 11.28 -4.42 13.55
C PRO A 9 11.53 -4.04 12.08
N GLU A 10 10.47 -3.71 11.37
CA GLU A 10 10.54 -3.21 10.00
C GLU A 10 9.63 -2.01 9.81
N GLY A 11 9.88 -1.25 8.74
CA GLY A 11 9.00 -0.14 8.39
C GLY A 11 7.65 -0.63 7.87
N MET A 12 6.63 0.21 8.06
CA MET A 12 5.29 0.00 7.54
C MET A 12 4.89 1.15 6.62
N VAL A 13 3.99 0.87 5.69
CA VAL A 13 3.26 1.88 4.94
C VAL A 13 1.84 2.00 5.50
N ARG A 14 1.32 3.24 5.56
CA ARG A 14 -0.07 3.52 5.99
C ARG A 14 -0.89 3.96 4.81
N CYS A 15 -2.07 3.38 4.64
CA CYS A 15 -3.04 3.81 3.64
C CYS A 15 -3.51 5.23 3.95
N SER A 16 -3.51 6.07 2.94
CA SER A 16 -3.88 7.49 3.09
C SER A 16 -5.39 7.72 3.18
N ASP A 17 -6.21 6.72 2.85
CA ASP A 17 -7.68 6.82 2.86
C ASP A 17 -8.29 6.10 4.06
N CYS A 18 -7.91 4.83 4.31
CA CYS A 18 -8.49 4.02 5.39
C CYS A 18 -7.59 3.88 6.64
N GLY A 19 -6.37 4.42 6.61
CA GLY A 19 -5.44 4.36 7.74
C GLY A 19 -4.86 2.99 8.06
N ARG A 20 -5.20 1.92 7.30
CA ARG A 20 -4.63 0.58 7.49
C ARG A 20 -3.13 0.60 7.26
N CYS A 21 -2.39 -0.04 8.16
CA CYS A 21 -0.94 -0.18 8.06
C CYS A 21 -0.56 -1.57 7.55
N ALA A 22 0.48 -1.65 6.74
CA ALA A 22 1.04 -2.92 6.28
C ALA A 22 2.58 -2.86 6.31
N HIS A 23 3.20 -3.96 6.74
CA HIS A 23 4.65 -4.12 6.69
C HIS A 23 5.13 -4.23 5.24
N PHE A 24 6.30 -3.68 4.93
CA PHE A 24 6.87 -3.73 3.58
C PHE A 24 7.10 -5.17 3.11
N SER A 25 7.59 -6.04 3.98
CA SER A 25 7.83 -7.45 3.67
C SER A 25 6.52 -8.26 3.51
N CYS A 26 5.45 -7.90 4.24
CA CYS A 26 4.13 -8.52 4.06
C CYS A 26 3.54 -8.18 2.68
N LEU A 27 3.81 -6.98 2.16
CA LEU A 27 3.42 -6.56 0.81
C LEU A 27 4.43 -6.96 -0.27
N GLN A 28 5.52 -7.62 0.10
CA GLN A 28 6.62 -7.99 -0.80
C GLN A 28 7.18 -6.80 -1.60
N PHE A 29 7.25 -5.62 -0.97
CA PHE A 29 7.82 -4.45 -1.63
C PHE A 29 9.33 -4.60 -1.80
N THR A 30 9.80 -4.29 -3.00
CA THR A 30 11.24 -4.13 -3.27
C THR A 30 11.72 -2.78 -2.71
N PRO A 31 13.04 -2.60 -2.46
CA PRO A 31 13.58 -1.33 -1.99
C PRO A 31 13.17 -0.11 -2.86
N ASN A 32 13.06 -0.31 -4.18
CA ASN A 32 12.61 0.73 -5.11
C ASN A 32 11.12 1.09 -4.91
N MET A 33 10.27 0.10 -4.65
CA MET A 33 8.87 0.35 -4.30
C MET A 33 8.75 1.08 -2.97
N ILE A 34 9.58 0.73 -1.96
CA ILE A 34 9.60 1.41 -0.66
C ILE A 34 9.99 2.88 -0.82
N ALA A 35 10.99 3.19 -1.65
CA ALA A 35 11.35 4.56 -1.97
C ALA A 35 10.18 5.29 -2.65
N SER A 36 9.51 4.62 -3.59
CA SER A 36 8.38 5.18 -4.34
C SER A 36 7.16 5.48 -3.46
N VAL A 37 6.72 4.55 -2.60
CA VAL A 37 5.54 4.77 -1.74
C VAL A 37 5.75 5.84 -0.67
N ARG A 38 7.00 6.30 -0.46
CA ARG A 38 7.32 7.45 0.38
C ARG A 38 7.19 8.78 -0.34
N THR A 39 7.18 8.79 -1.68
CA THR A 39 7.11 10.03 -2.48
C THR A 39 5.68 10.42 -2.84
N TYR A 40 4.72 9.49 -2.77
CA TYR A 40 3.32 9.76 -3.11
C TYR A 40 2.32 9.18 -2.10
N ARG A 41 1.07 9.63 -2.21
CA ARG A 41 -0.07 9.19 -1.40
C ARG A 41 -0.41 7.73 -1.68
N TRP A 42 0.21 6.81 -0.94
CA TRP A 42 -0.05 5.38 -1.10
C TRP A 42 -1.47 5.00 -0.62
N GLN A 43 -2.12 4.13 -1.39
CA GLN A 43 -3.43 3.55 -1.12
C GLN A 43 -3.30 2.03 -1.01
N CYS A 44 -3.99 1.41 -0.05
CA CYS A 44 -4.05 -0.05 0.05
C CYS A 44 -4.84 -0.66 -1.13
N LEU A 45 -4.72 -1.97 -1.31
CA LEU A 45 -5.36 -2.71 -2.39
C LEU A 45 -6.88 -2.46 -2.48
N GLU A 46 -7.56 -2.34 -1.34
CA GLU A 46 -9.00 -2.07 -1.28
C GLU A 46 -9.36 -0.60 -1.52
N CYS A 47 -8.44 0.34 -1.26
CA CYS A 47 -8.67 1.78 -1.49
C CYS A 47 -8.05 2.25 -2.81
N LYS A 48 -7.43 1.37 -3.58
CA LYS A 48 -6.69 1.75 -4.78
C LYS A 48 -7.65 2.34 -5.79
N THR A 49 -7.47 3.61 -6.09
CA THR A 49 -8.21 4.30 -7.15
C THR A 49 -7.33 4.42 -8.39
N CYS A 50 -7.95 4.48 -9.57
CA CYS A 50 -7.22 4.73 -10.81
C CYS A 50 -6.55 6.11 -10.76
N TRP A 51 -5.26 6.18 -11.11
CA TRP A 51 -4.52 7.45 -11.12
C TRP A 51 -4.98 8.43 -12.21
N LEU A 52 -5.68 7.93 -13.24
CA LEU A 52 -6.21 8.73 -14.35
C LEU A 52 -7.61 9.30 -14.05
N CYS A 53 -8.52 8.48 -13.53
CA CYS A 53 -9.92 8.86 -13.34
C CYS A 53 -10.36 8.97 -11.87
N GLY A 54 -9.52 8.56 -10.91
CA GLY A 54 -9.81 8.66 -9.47
C GLY A 54 -10.88 7.70 -8.94
N THR A 55 -11.43 6.81 -9.77
CA THR A 55 -12.45 5.85 -9.36
C THR A 55 -11.83 4.52 -8.93
N SER A 56 -12.43 3.86 -7.94
CA SER A 56 -12.11 2.49 -7.52
C SER A 56 -12.99 1.44 -8.20
N GLU A 57 -13.94 1.88 -9.02
CA GLU A 57 -14.83 1.02 -9.78
C GLU A 57 -14.13 0.53 -11.04
N ASN A 58 -13.84 -0.76 -11.09
CA ASN A 58 -13.53 -1.45 -12.33
C ASN A 58 -14.87 -1.80 -12.99
N ASP A 59 -15.49 -0.82 -13.64
CA ASP A 59 -16.75 -0.97 -14.36
C ASP A 59 -16.55 -2.01 -15.47
N HIS A 60 -16.99 -3.24 -15.20
CA HIS A 60 -17.35 -4.18 -16.24
C HIS A 60 -18.61 -3.61 -16.87
N ALA A 61 -18.43 -2.66 -17.79
CA ALA A 61 -19.48 -2.21 -18.69
C ALA A 61 -19.97 -3.44 -19.47
N TYR A 62 -21.11 -3.99 -19.05
CA TYR A 62 -21.90 -4.92 -19.84
C TYR A 62 -22.65 -4.16 -20.93
#